data_AF-A0ABD6F217-F1
#
_entry.id   AF-A0ABD6F217-F1
#
_cell.length_a   1.000
_cell.length_b   1.000
_cell.length_c   1.000
_cell.angle_alpha   90.00
_cell.angle_beta   90.00
_cell.angle_gamma   90.00
#
_symmetry.space_group_name_H-M   'P 1'
#
loop_
_entity.id
_entity.type
_entity.pdbx_description
1 polymer ?
#
loop_
_entity_poly.entity_id
_entity_poly.type
_entity_poly.pdbx_seq_one_letter_code
_entity_poly.pdbx_strand_id
1 'polypeptide(L)'
;MFASVLAACDGGPAVAACLNGLCGNGYFCSRYGFCCRCPAGNTTGLCVTGTCGAGYVCNTNNYCCPIGLGVYLYPCYNGGCPGGYKCGAGNLCYPVGNN
;
A
#
# COMPACT_ATOMS: atom_id res chain seq x y z
N MET A 1 -17.41 -11.11 14.65
CA MET A 1 -16.14 -11.35 13.94
C MET A 1 -15.48 -10.00 13.75
N PHE A 2 -14.56 -9.62 14.64
CA PHE A 2 -13.94 -8.28 14.64
C PHE A 2 -12.91 -8.22 13.52
N ALA A 3 -13.23 -7.57 12.40
CA ALA A 3 -12.24 -7.22 11.39
C ALA A 3 -11.22 -6.32 12.08
N SER A 4 -10.06 -6.89 12.41
CA SER A 4 -9.02 -6.18 13.16
C SER A 4 -8.54 -5.01 12.29
N VAL A 5 -8.67 -3.79 12.81
CA VAL A 5 -8.15 -2.54 12.22
C VAL A 5 -6.72 -2.69 11.71
N LEU A 6 -5.95 -3.62 12.30
CA LEU A 6 -4.58 -4.00 11.98
C LEU A 6 -4.34 -4.56 10.57
N ALA A 7 -5.38 -5.06 9.88
CA ALA A 7 -5.27 -5.62 8.53
C ALA A 7 -6.20 -4.95 7.50
N ALA A 8 -6.86 -3.86 7.88
CA ALA A 8 -7.83 -3.17 7.02
C ALA A 8 -7.19 -2.51 5.77
N CYS A 9 -5.87 -2.30 5.81
CA CYS A 9 -5.06 -1.73 4.73
C CYS A 9 -4.09 -2.75 4.16
N ASP A 10 -4.60 -3.88 3.65
CA ASP A 10 -3.79 -4.99 3.10
C ASP A 10 -2.67 -5.43 4.07
N GLY A 11 -3.03 -5.62 5.35
CA GLY A 11 -2.08 -5.97 6.41
C GLY A 11 -1.50 -4.78 7.19
N GLY A 12 -1.87 -3.54 6.85
CA GLY A 12 -1.56 -2.34 7.63
C GLY A 12 -2.72 -1.87 8.54
N PRO A 13 -2.40 -1.10 9.60
CA PRO A 13 -3.41 -0.51 10.47
C PRO A 13 -4.16 0.64 9.78
N ALA A 14 -5.50 0.61 9.85
CA ALA A 14 -6.33 1.74 9.46
C ALA A 14 -6.28 2.87 10.49
N VAL A 15 -6.30 4.12 10.00
CA VAL A 15 -6.19 5.34 10.81
C VAL A 15 -7.57 5.86 11.22
N ALA A 16 -8.57 5.70 10.35
CA ALA A 16 -9.95 6.10 10.59
C ALA A 16 -10.92 5.27 9.72
N ALA A 17 -12.22 5.43 9.92
CA ALA A 17 -13.22 5.00 8.93
C ALA A 17 -13.35 6.04 7.81
N CYS A 18 -13.69 5.61 6.60
CA CYS A 18 -13.94 6.52 5.50
C CYS A 18 -15.20 7.34 5.74
N LEU A 19 -15.15 8.63 5.41
CA LEU A 19 -16.30 9.52 5.45
C LEU A 19 -16.76 9.77 4.01
N ASN A 20 -17.88 9.16 3.58
CA ASN A 20 -18.36 9.24 2.18
C ASN A 20 -17.31 8.82 1.14
N GLY A 21 -16.50 7.79 1.43
CA GLY A 21 -15.44 7.34 0.53
C GLY A 21 -14.22 8.28 0.46
N LEU A 22 -14.22 9.33 1.28
CA LEU A 22 -13.13 10.29 1.39
C LEU A 22 -12.41 10.09 2.71
N CYS A 23 -11.10 10.31 2.66
CA CYS A 23 -10.23 10.34 3.82
C CYS A 23 -9.50 11.69 3.85
N GLY A 24 -8.94 12.03 5.02
CA GLY A 24 -8.15 13.26 5.18
C GLY A 24 -7.01 13.37 4.16
N ASN A 25 -6.42 14.57 4.04
CA ASN A 25 -5.41 14.84 3.03
C ASN A 25 -4.27 13.81 3.06
N GLY A 26 -4.01 13.15 1.93
CA GLY A 26 -3.02 12.08 1.76
C GLY A 26 -3.36 10.73 2.40
N TYR A 27 -4.61 10.48 2.75
CA TYR A 27 -5.11 9.16 3.12
C TYR A 27 -6.03 8.63 2.02
N PHE A 28 -6.09 7.31 1.89
CA PHE A 28 -6.87 6.63 0.86
C PHE A 28 -7.94 5.76 1.50
N CYS A 29 -9.15 5.82 0.96
CA CYS A 29 -10.22 4.96 1.40
C CYS A 29 -10.04 3.56 0.80
N SER A 30 -9.82 2.56 1.65
CA SER A 30 -9.77 1.16 1.25
C SER A 30 -11.17 0.65 0.88
N ARG A 31 -11.23 -0.44 0.09
CA ARG A 31 -12.48 -1.16 -0.24
C ARG A 31 -13.30 -1.52 1.01
N TYR A 32 -12.64 -1.71 2.14
CA TYR A 32 -13.28 -2.05 3.41
C TYR A 32 -13.91 -0.85 4.13
N GLY A 33 -13.85 0.36 3.57
CA GLY A 33 -14.41 1.56 4.19
C GLY A 33 -13.53 2.13 5.31
N PHE A 34 -12.22 1.89 5.25
CA PHE A 34 -11.24 2.41 6.21
C PHE A 34 -10.21 3.31 5.54
N CYS A 35 -9.81 4.38 6.24
CA CYS A 35 -8.76 5.30 5.83
C CYS A 35 -7.39 4.73 6.11
N CYS A 36 -6.71 4.42 5.02
CA CYS A 36 -5.36 3.89 4.98
C CYS A 36 -4.38 5.01 4.65
N ARG A 37 -3.16 4.92 5.19
CA ARG A 37 -2.08 5.86 4.86
C ARG A 37 -1.64 5.74 3.40
N CYS A 38 -1.78 4.53 2.86
CA CYS A 38 -1.41 4.19 1.51
C CYS A 38 -2.63 3.59 0.78
N PRO A 39 -2.72 3.77 -0.54
CA PRO A 39 -3.79 3.19 -1.35
C PRO A 39 -3.72 1.66 -1.40
N ALA A 40 -2.56 1.09 -1.06
CA ALA A 40 -2.30 -0.34 -1.00
C ALA A 40 -1.18 -0.62 -0.02
N GLY A 41 -1.29 -1.75 0.67
CA GLY A 41 -0.22 -2.24 1.54
C GLY A 41 0.09 -1.33 2.72
N ASN A 42 1.14 -1.72 3.44
CA ASN A 42 1.61 -0.95 4.58
C ASN A 42 2.69 0.06 4.19
N THR A 43 2.75 1.16 4.93
CA THR A 43 3.85 2.13 4.80
C THR A 43 5.15 1.53 5.34
N THR A 44 6.27 1.77 4.65
CA THR A 44 7.60 1.36 5.13
C THR A 44 8.25 2.35 6.08
N GLY A 45 7.63 3.52 6.27
CA GLY A 45 8.16 4.57 7.13
C GLY A 45 7.96 5.97 6.55
N LEU A 46 8.64 6.92 7.15
CA LEU A 46 8.66 8.32 6.73
C LEU A 46 9.53 8.49 5.48
N CYS A 47 9.17 9.43 4.62
CA CYS A 47 10.01 9.84 3.52
C CYS A 47 11.23 10.60 4.04
N VAL A 48 12.42 10.17 3.64
CA VAL A 48 13.65 10.94 3.91
C VAL A 48 13.84 11.85 2.71
N THR A 49 13.82 13.18 2.92
CA THR A 49 14.02 14.19 1.86
C THR A 49 13.07 14.07 0.64
N GLY A 50 11.83 13.61 0.84
CA GLY A 50 10.86 13.40 -0.25
C GLY A 50 11.14 12.16 -1.10
N THR A 51 12.14 11.37 -0.73
CA THR A 51 12.53 10.13 -1.39
C THR A 51 12.17 8.92 -0.52
N CYS A 52 11.75 7.86 -1.19
CA CYS A 52 11.49 6.56 -0.60
C CYS A 52 12.37 5.52 -1.30
N GLY A 53 12.55 4.35 -0.66
CA GLY A 53 13.20 3.22 -1.31
C GLY A 53 12.52 2.88 -2.64
N ALA A 54 13.23 2.19 -3.53
CA ALA A 54 12.65 1.71 -4.78
C ALA A 54 11.29 1.04 -4.49
N GLY A 55 10.29 1.21 -5.34
CA GLY A 55 8.97 0.59 -5.16
C GLY A 55 8.00 1.35 -4.28
N TYR A 56 8.46 2.43 -3.66
CA TYR A 56 7.68 3.29 -2.81
C TYR A 56 7.70 4.72 -3.35
N VAL A 57 6.58 5.42 -3.20
CA VAL A 57 6.40 6.83 -3.51
C VAL A 57 6.11 7.59 -2.22
N CYS A 58 6.69 8.78 -2.12
CA CYS A 58 6.39 9.66 -1.00
C CYS A 58 4.99 10.26 -1.19
N ASN A 59 4.11 9.98 -0.24
CA ASN A 59 2.78 10.57 -0.19
C ASN A 59 2.83 11.97 0.47
N THR A 60 1.77 12.75 0.32
CA THR A 60 1.61 14.10 0.89
C THR A 60 1.80 14.14 2.42
N ASN A 61 1.55 13.02 3.10
CA ASN A 61 1.75 12.88 4.55
C ASN A 61 3.22 12.59 4.94
N ASN A 62 4.19 12.69 4.03
CA ASN A 62 5.58 12.29 4.25
C ASN A 62 5.75 10.82 4.63
N TYR A 63 4.88 9.94 4.11
CA TYR A 63 5.00 8.49 4.28
C TYR A 63 5.31 7.80 2.96
N CYS A 64 6.18 6.80 3.02
CA CYS A 64 6.51 5.95 1.90
C CYS A 64 5.43 4.90 1.70
N CYS A 65 4.75 5.00 0.55
CA CYS A 65 3.66 4.11 0.17
C CYS A 65 4.05 3.30 -1.07
N PRO A 66 3.76 2.00 -1.13
CA PRO A 66 4.14 1.18 -2.28
C PRO A 66 3.39 1.65 -3.53
N ILE A 67 4.08 1.66 -4.66
CA ILE A 67 3.56 2.08 -5.97
C ILE A 67 2.73 0.93 -6.56
N GLY A 68 1.66 0.53 -5.88
CA GLY A 68 0.82 -0.60 -6.29
C GLY A 68 -0.65 -0.27 -6.08
N LEU A 69 -1.50 -0.57 -7.05
CA LEU A 69 -2.94 -0.33 -7.01
C LEU A 69 -3.67 -1.40 -6.19
N GLY A 70 -3.59 -1.32 -4.87
CA GLY A 70 -4.47 -2.05 -3.93
C GLY A 70 -4.15 -3.54 -3.71
N VAL A 71 -2.99 -4.04 -4.13
CA VAL A 71 -2.61 -5.45 -3.93
C VAL A 71 -1.16 -5.56 -3.51
N TYR A 72 -0.94 -5.43 -2.21
CA TYR A 72 0.29 -5.88 -1.58
C TYR A 72 0.20 -7.40 -1.48
N LEU A 73 0.94 -8.13 -2.31
CA LEU A 73 1.00 -9.58 -2.15
C LEU A 73 2.24 -10.00 -1.37
N TYR A 74 3.46 -9.81 -1.88
CA TYR A 74 4.67 -10.36 -1.22
C TYR A 74 5.96 -9.63 -1.65
N PRO A 75 7.05 -9.68 -0.86
CA PRO A 75 8.38 -9.33 -1.35
C PRO A 75 8.80 -10.28 -2.48
N CYS A 76 9.58 -9.78 -3.44
CA CYS A 76 10.15 -10.61 -4.49
C CYS A 76 11.15 -11.59 -3.89
N TYR A 77 10.98 -12.87 -4.22
CA TYR A 77 11.92 -13.90 -3.80
C TYR A 77 12.74 -14.32 -5.01
N ASN A 78 14.06 -14.07 -4.97
CA ASN A 78 15.00 -14.43 -6.05
C ASN A 78 14.61 -13.87 -7.43
N GLY A 79 14.08 -12.63 -7.49
CA GLY A 79 13.57 -12.01 -8.72
C GLY A 79 12.25 -12.60 -9.24
N GLY A 80 11.69 -13.59 -8.53
CA GLY A 80 10.44 -14.25 -8.83
C GLY A 80 9.29 -13.73 -7.96
N CYS A 81 8.12 -13.67 -8.57
CA CYS A 81 6.84 -13.44 -7.90
C CYS A 81 5.88 -14.58 -8.29
N PRO A 82 4.86 -14.87 -7.46
CA PRO A 82 3.84 -15.85 -7.82
C PRO A 82 3.18 -15.51 -9.17
N GLY A 83 2.69 -16.51 -9.89
CA GLY A 83 2.09 -16.34 -11.22
C GLY A 83 1.00 -15.27 -11.23
N GLY A 84 1.07 -14.34 -12.19
CA GLY A 84 0.21 -13.16 -12.23
C GLY A 84 0.81 -11.91 -11.58
N TYR A 85 2.04 -11.98 -11.09
CA TYR A 85 2.78 -10.85 -10.52
C TYR A 85 4.18 -10.72 -11.12
N LYS A 86 4.70 -9.50 -11.25
CA LYS A 86 6.08 -9.20 -11.64
C LYS A 86 6.78 -8.47 -10.51
N CYS A 87 8.06 -8.80 -10.32
CA CYS A 87 8.90 -8.03 -9.43
C CYS A 87 9.11 -6.63 -10.00
N GLY A 88 8.65 -5.63 -9.28
CA GLY A 88 8.86 -4.22 -9.64
C GLY A 88 9.88 -3.57 -8.72
N ALA A 89 9.83 -2.25 -8.69
CA ALA A 89 10.73 -1.49 -7.84
C ALA A 89 10.54 -1.90 -6.36
N GLY A 90 11.62 -1.92 -5.58
CA GLY A 90 11.56 -2.22 -4.14
C GLY A 90 11.54 -3.69 -3.75
N ASN A 91 11.83 -4.60 -4.69
CA ASN A 91 11.64 -6.02 -4.46
C ASN A 91 10.21 -6.32 -3.98
N LEU A 92 9.21 -5.69 -4.61
CA LEU A 92 7.80 -5.96 -4.36
C LEU A 92 7.15 -6.60 -5.58
N CYS A 93 6.27 -7.56 -5.32
CA CYS A 93 5.48 -8.21 -6.36
C CYS A 93 4.25 -7.36 -6.69
N TYR A 94 4.22 -6.81 -7.91
CA TYR A 94 3.08 -6.07 -8.44
C TYR A 94 2.27 -6.96 -9.39
N PRO A 95 0.94 -6.86 -9.41
CA PRO A 95 0.13 -7.60 -10.37
C PRO A 95 0.57 -7.24 -11.78
N VAL A 96 0.81 -8.24 -12.63
CA VAL A 96 0.84 -7.99 -14.06
C VAL A 96 -0.60 -7.87 -14.53
N GLY A 97 -1.02 -6.67 -14.89
CA GLY A 97 -2.25 -6.52 -15.65
C GLY A 97 -2.10 -7.38 -16.90
N ASN A 98 -2.86 -8.47 -16.98
CA ASN A 98 -3.20 -9.05 -18.27
C ASN A 98 -3.90 -7.95 -19.06
N ASN A 99 -3.26 -7.49 -20.13
CA ASN A 99 -3.93 -6.70 -21.17
C ASN A 99 -4.98 -7.58 -21.85
#